data_AF-W1XQH3-F1
#
_entry.id   AF-W1XQH3-F1
#
_cell.length_a   1.000
_cell.length_b   1.000
_cell.length_c   1.000
_cell.angle_alpha   90.00
_cell.angle_beta   90.00
_cell.angle_gamma   90.00
#
_symmetry.space_group_name_H-M   'P 1'
#
loop_
_entity.id
_entity.type
_entity.pdbx_description
1 polymer ?
#
loop_
_entity_poly.entity_id
_entity_poly.type
_entity_poly.pdbx_seq_one_letter_code
_entity_poly.pdbx_strand_id
1 'polypeptide(L)' 'TGTNGKTTTTTLLTKVLEGTGKPVRVGGNIGDSLSEVAYSMPADGFLVAELSSYQLETIKHFRPIGAIMLNITPD' A
#
# COMPACT_ATOMS: atom_id res chain seq x y z
N THR A 1 4.35 3.76 4.13
CA THR A 1 4.80 5.14 3.82
C THR A 1 6.20 5.37 4.38
N GLY A 2 6.79 6.54 4.16
CA GLY A 2 8.13 6.94 4.60
C GLY A 2 8.78 7.86 3.57
N THR A 3 9.86 8.54 3.94
CA THR A 3 10.60 9.38 2.98
C THR A 3 11.19 8.53 1.86
N ASN A 4 11.93 7.49 2.22
CA ASN A 4 12.64 6.61 1.29
C ASN A 4 12.27 5.14 1.42
N GLY A 5 12.53 4.35 0.37
CA GLY A 5 12.36 2.89 0.37
C GLY A 5 10.91 2.39 0.19
N LYS A 6 9.94 3.31 0.02
CA LYS A 6 8.50 2.99 -0.13
C LYS A 6 8.24 1.93 -1.19
N THR A 7 8.75 2.15 -2.41
CA THR A 7 8.51 1.27 -3.56
C THR A 7 9.13 -0.09 -3.37
N THR A 8 10.41 -0.16 -2.99
CA THR A 8 11.09 -1.43 -2.74
C THR A 8 10.38 -2.24 -1.67
N THR A 9 10.01 -1.65 -0.54
CA THR A 9 9.31 -2.38 0.53
C THR A 9 7.90 -2.79 0.13
N THR A 10 7.16 -1.94 -0.60
CA THR A 10 5.82 -2.28 -1.12
C THR A 10 5.90 -3.48 -2.07
N THR A 11 6.87 -3.48 -2.99
CA THR A 11 7.11 -4.60 -3.91
C THR A 11 7.51 -5.88 -3.17
N LEU A 12 8.41 -5.79 -2.19
CA LEU A 12 8.83 -6.96 -1.40
C LEU A 12 7.68 -7.57 -0.60
N LEU A 13 6.88 -6.74 0.07
CA LEU A 13 5.71 -7.20 0.83
C LEU A 13 4.70 -7.90 -0.08
N THR A 14 4.47 -7.34 -1.27
CA THR A 14 3.58 -7.94 -2.28
C THR A 14 4.05 -9.35 -2.66
N LYS A 15 5.33 -9.51 -3.01
CA LYS A 15 5.91 -10.81 -3.36
C LYS A 15 5.81 -11.85 -2.24
N VAL A 16 5.98 -11.41 -0.99
CA VAL A 16 5.82 -12.30 0.17
C VAL A 16 4.35 -12.74 0.32
N LEU A 17 3.41 -11.81 0.16
CA LEU A 17 1.98 -12.09 0.29
C LEU A 17 1.45 -12.97 -0.86
N GLU A 18 2.00 -12.85 -2.07
CA GLU A 18 1.68 -13.75 -3.19
C GLU A 18 1.95 -15.23 -2.83
N GLY A 19 2.93 -15.49 -1.97
CA GLY A 19 3.22 -16.84 -1.44
C GLY A 19 2.10 -17.44 -0.59
N THR A 20 1.09 -16.65 -0.19
CA THR A 20 -0.09 -17.16 0.54
C THR A 20 -1.13 -17.82 -0.37
N GLY A 21 -0.99 -17.69 -1.69
CA GLY A 21 -1.99 -18.17 -2.67
C GLY A 21 -3.27 -17.33 -2.72
N LYS A 22 -3.37 -16.27 -1.92
CA LYS A 22 -4.50 -15.33 -1.96
C LYS A 22 -4.32 -14.29 -3.08
N PRO A 23 -5.42 -13.69 -3.57
CA PRO A 23 -5.33 -12.55 -4.46
C PRO A 23 -4.54 -11.39 -3.82
N VAL A 24 -3.50 -10.90 -4.49
CA VAL A 24 -2.72 -9.73 -4.05
C VAL A 24 -2.65 -8.70 -5.16
N ARG A 25 -2.80 -7.42 -4.78
CA ARG A 25 -2.63 -6.28 -5.68
C ARG A 25 -1.91 -5.13 -4.97
N VAL A 26 -1.22 -4.32 -5.76
CA VAL A 26 -0.59 -3.07 -5.32
C VAL A 26 -1.40 -1.90 -5.84
N GLY A 27 -1.57 -0.85 -5.04
CA GLY A 27 -2.10 0.42 -5.52
C GLY A 27 -1.63 1.60 -4.68
N GLY A 28 -2.07 2.79 -5.08
CA GLY A 28 -1.78 4.04 -4.37
C GLY A 28 -0.81 4.92 -5.14
N ASN A 29 0.31 5.28 -4.52
CA ASN A 29 1.31 6.17 -5.11
C ASN A 29 2.13 5.53 -6.25
N ILE A 30 2.00 4.21 -6.43
CA ILE A 30 2.58 3.45 -7.54
C ILE A 30 1.53 2.48 -8.12
N GLY A 31 1.66 2.16 -9.41
CA GLY A 31 0.73 1.28 -10.10
C GLY A 31 -0.63 1.95 -10.33
N ASP A 32 -1.70 1.19 -10.08
CA ASP A 32 -3.07 1.65 -10.24
C ASP A 32 -3.54 2.50 -9.04
N SER A 33 -4.56 3.32 -9.27
CA SER A 33 -5.15 4.11 -8.19
C SER A 33 -5.69 3.21 -7.07
N LEU A 34 -5.50 3.63 -5.81
CA LEU A 34 -5.93 2.83 -4.65
C LEU A 34 -7.42 2.48 -4.70
N SER A 35 -8.25 3.41 -5.18
CA SER A 35 -9.70 3.24 -5.34
C SER A 35 -10.07 2.20 -6.39
N GLU A 36 -9.36 2.14 -7.51
CA GLU A 36 -9.63 1.19 -8.60
C GLU A 36 -9.28 -0.24 -8.20
N VAL A 37 -8.14 -0.41 -7.52
CA VAL A 37 -7.74 -1.70 -6.98
C VAL A 37 -8.72 -2.14 -5.88
N ALA A 38 -9.13 -1.24 -5.00
CA ALA A 38 -10.10 -1.55 -3.96
C ALA A 38 -11.47 -1.96 -4.54
N TYR A 39 -11.90 -1.37 -5.65
CA TYR A 39 -13.16 -1.71 -6.31
C TYR A 39 -13.16 -3.11 -6.93
N SER A 40 -12.02 -3.56 -7.45
CA SER A 40 -11.90 -4.85 -8.16
C SER A 40 -11.43 -6.00 -7.27
N MET A 41 -11.01 -5.73 -6.03
CA MET A 41 -10.46 -6.76 -5.15
C MET A 41 -11.54 -7.66 -4.52
N PRO A 42 -11.40 -9.00 -4.59
CA PRO A 42 -12.16 -9.91 -3.74
C PRO A 42 -11.90 -9.68 -2.25
N ALA A 43 -12.91 -9.97 -1.42
CA ALA A 43 -12.93 -9.69 0.01
C ALA A 43 -11.86 -10.44 0.83
N ASP A 44 -11.36 -11.57 0.33
CA ASP A 44 -10.35 -12.41 0.99
C ASP A 44 -8.91 -12.11 0.55
N GLY A 45 -8.72 -11.13 -0.35
CA GLY A 45 -7.42 -10.73 -0.87
C GLY A 45 -6.71 -9.64 -0.07
N PHE A 46 -5.48 -9.36 -0.47
CA PHE A 46 -4.65 -8.31 0.11
C PHE A 46 -4.41 -7.17 -0.88
N LEU A 47 -4.71 -5.95 -0.44
CA LEU A 47 -4.32 -4.73 -1.12
C LEU A 47 -3.12 -4.12 -0.39
N VAL A 48 -1.96 -4.10 -1.04
CA VAL A 48 -0.76 -3.45 -0.53
C VAL A 48 -0.70 -2.02 -1.06
N ALA A 49 -0.74 -1.04 -0.16
CA ALA A 49 -0.78 0.38 -0.53
C ALA A 49 0.57 1.07 -0.30
N GLU A 50 1.15 1.63 -1.36
CA GLU A 50 2.17 2.66 -1.19
C GLU A 50 1.48 4.01 -1.05
N LEU A 51 1.79 4.77 0.00
CA LEU A 51 1.15 6.07 0.26
C LEU A 51 2.20 7.16 0.45
N SER A 52 2.00 8.29 -0.25
CA SER A 52 2.76 9.53 -0.03
C SER A 52 2.21 10.33 1.16
N SER A 53 2.98 11.29 1.66
CA SER A 53 2.54 12.21 2.71
C SER A 53 1.32 13.03 2.30
N TYR A 54 1.31 13.55 1.07
CA TYR A 54 0.18 14.33 0.52
C TYR A 54 -1.14 13.55 0.51
N GLN A 55 -1.09 12.25 0.18
CA GLN A 55 -2.28 11.40 0.23
C GLN A 55 -2.76 11.20 1.67
N LEU A 56 -1.81 11.04 2.61
CA LEU A 56 -2.11 10.81 4.03
C LEU A 56 -2.59 12.06 4.78
N GLU A 57 -2.32 13.26 4.27
CA GLU A 57 -2.75 14.50 4.91
C GLU A 57 -4.29 14.67 4.92
N THR A 58 -4.97 14.11 3.93
CA THR A 58 -6.41 14.35 3.70
C THR A 58 -7.31 13.18 4.10
N ILE A 59 -6.74 12.04 4.49
CA ILE A 59 -7.53 10.87 4.90
C ILE A 59 -8.22 11.10 6.26
N LYS A 60 -9.45 10.60 6.39
CA LYS A 60 -10.22 10.63 7.65
C LYS A 60 -10.56 9.25 8.20
N HIS A 61 -10.91 8.32 7.31
CA HIS A 61 -11.44 7.00 7.67
C HIS A 61 -10.58 5.85 7.14
N PHE A 62 -9.42 6.15 6.56
CA PHE A 62 -8.53 5.13 6.02
C PHE A 62 -7.97 4.25 7.14
N ARG A 63 -8.32 2.96 7.13
CA ARG A 63 -8.03 2.02 8.22
C ARG A 63 -7.45 0.71 7.68
N PRO A 64 -6.14 0.69 7.34
CA PRO A 64 -5.50 -0.53 6.87
C PRO A 64 -5.38 -1.56 8.00
N ILE A 65 -5.31 -2.84 7.66
CA ILE A 65 -5.10 -3.94 8.63
C ILE A 65 -3.72 -3.87 9.31
N GLY A 66 -2.75 -3.24 8.65
CA GLY A 66 -1.41 -2.99 9.14
C GLY A 66 -0.79 -1.82 8.40
N ALA A 67 0.04 -1.05 9.08
CA ALA A 67 0.70 0.13 8.52
C ALA A 67 2.19 0.12 8.88
N ILE A 68 3.01 0.57 7.94
CA ILE A 68 4.47 0.65 8.10
C ILE A 68 4.91 2.07 7.77
N MET A 69 5.61 2.70 8.70
CA MET A 69 6.34 3.96 8.49
C MET A 69 7.82 3.64 8.48
N LEU A 70 8.44 3.64 7.29
CA LEU A 70 9.81 3.12 7.11
C LEU A 70 10.87 4.02 7.73
N ASN A 71 10.74 5.32 7.50
CA ASN A 71 11.67 6.36 7.95
C ASN A 71 10.99 7.73 7.78
N ILE A 72 11.51 8.70 8.53
CA ILE A 72 11.19 10.12 8.37
C ILE A 72 12.52 10.85 8.31
N THR A 73 12.82 11.41 7.14
CA THR A 73 13.93 12.34 6.95
C THR A 73 13.38 13.62 6.32
N PRO A 74 14.03 14.77 6.55
CA PRO A 74 13.70 15.99 5.82
C PRO A 74 13.72 15.71 4.32
N ASP A 75 12.66 16.08 3.63
CA ASP A 75 12.42 15.94 2.18
C ASP A 75 11.69 17.20 1.70
#